data_AF-A0A832R7S3-F1
#
_entry.id   AF-A0A832R7S3-F1
#
_cell.length_a   1.000
_cell.length_b   1.000
_cell.length_c   1.000
_cell.angle_alpha   90.00
_cell.angle_beta   90.00
_cell.angle_gamma   90.00
#
_symmetry.space_group_name_H-M   'P 1'
#
loop_
_entity.id
_entity.type
_entity.pdbx_description
1 polymer ?
#
loop_
_entity_poly.entity_id
_entity_poly.type
_entity_poly.pdbx_seq_one_letter_code
_entity_poly.pdbx_strand_id
1 'polypeptide(L)' 'MQKIRLMLAALAVVLLAVPAAAHHSTANFNFDEAVRETISGVVTYWSFSNPHSFIDMDVTAADGSVN' A
#
# COMPACT_ATOMS: atom_id res chain seq x y z
N MET A 1 25.79 -13.61 38.71
CA MET A 1 24.38 -13.11 38.60
C MET A 1 24.20 -12.04 37.52
N GLN A 2 25.05 -11.02 37.41
CA GLN A 2 24.90 -9.93 36.42
C GLN A 2 24.88 -10.41 34.95
N LYS A 3 25.75 -11.35 34.57
CA LYS A 3 25.79 -11.92 33.21
C LYS A 3 24.49 -12.64 32.81
N ILE A 4 23.92 -13.40 33.73
CA ILE A 4 22.64 -14.11 33.54
C ILE A 4 21.50 -13.10 33.37
N ARG A 5 21.48 -12.02 34.17
CA ARG A 5 20.50 -10.94 34.02
C ARG A 5 20.59 -10.25 32.66
N LEU A 6 21.81 -10.01 32.16
CA LEU A 6 22.02 -9.44 30.83
C LEU A 6 21.56 -10.37 29.71
N MET A 7 21.83 -11.68 29.81
CA MET A 7 21.34 -12.67 28.84
C MET A 7 19.82 -12.76 28.81
N LEU A 8 19.17 -12.73 29.97
CA LEU A 8 17.71 -12.72 30.07
C LEU A 8 17.11 -11.44 29.50
N ALA A 9 17.73 -10.28 29.76
CA ALA A 9 17.28 -9.01 29.19
C ALA A 9 17.42 -8.99 27.65
N ALA A 10 18.53 -9.50 27.12
CA ALA A 10 18.73 -9.61 25.67
C ALA A 10 17.69 -10.55 25.03
N LEU A 11 17.44 -11.70 25.66
CA LEU A 11 16.41 -12.64 25.19
C LEU A 11 15.02 -12.00 25.19
N ALA A 12 14.68 -11.23 26.22
CA ALA A 12 13.40 -10.52 26.30
C ALA A 12 13.23 -9.50 25.17
N VAL A 13 14.28 -8.75 24.82
CA VAL A 13 14.22 -7.79 23.69
C VAL A 13 14.03 -8.50 22.35
N VAL A 14 14.70 -9.64 22.13
CA VAL A 14 14.55 -10.43 20.90
C VAL A 14 13.12 -10.97 20.77
N LEU A 15 12.51 -11.40 21.88
CA LEU A 15 11.12 -11.88 21.88
C LEU A 15 10.09 -10.77 21.57
N LEU A 16 10.45 -9.50 21.74
CA LEU A 16 9.60 -8.36 21.36
C LEU A 16 9.72 -7.98 19.88
N ALA A 17 10.69 -8.54 19.14
CA ALA A 17 10.91 -8.28 17.71
C ALA A 17 9.93 -9.04 16.81
N VAL A 18 8.65 -9.09 17.19
CA VAL A 18 7.59 -9.66 16.34
C VAL A 18 7.21 -8.68 15.23
N PRO A 19 6.88 -9.16 14.02
CA PRO A 19 6.35 -8.30 12.97
C PRO A 19 5.12 -7.52 13.46
N ALA A 20 5.04 -6.23 13.15
CA ALA A 20 3.84 -5.44 13.41
C ALA A 20 2.71 -5.87 12.46
N ALA A 21 1.52 -6.11 13.00
CA ALA A 21 0.32 -6.35 12.19
C ALA A 21 -0.14 -5.03 11.55
N ALA A 22 0.30 -4.76 10.33
CA ALA A 22 -0.18 -3.61 9.57
C ALA A 22 -1.57 -3.90 8.96
N HIS A 23 -2.52 -2.99 9.17
CA HIS A 23 -3.85 -3.07 8.56
C HIS A 23 -3.83 -2.31 7.22
N HIS A 24 -3.57 -3.02 6.13
CA HIS A 24 -3.68 -2.47 4.78
C HIS A 24 -5.09 -2.71 4.24
N SER A 25 -5.83 -1.64 3.95
CA SER A 25 -7.13 -1.76 3.27
C SER A 25 -6.92 -2.13 1.81
N THR A 26 -7.51 -3.24 1.39
CA THR A 26 -7.54 -3.68 -0.01
C THR A 26 -8.83 -3.26 -0.72
N ALA A 27 -9.76 -2.63 -0.01
CA ALA A 27 -11.11 -2.34 -0.50
C ALA A 27 -11.14 -1.43 -1.74
N ASN A 28 -10.10 -0.63 -1.96
CA ASN A 28 -10.00 0.27 -3.11
C ASN A 28 -9.55 -0.44 -4.40
N PHE A 29 -9.17 -1.72 -4.32
CA PHE A 29 -8.64 -2.46 -5.45
C PHE A 29 -9.51 -3.68 -5.74
N ASN A 30 -9.92 -3.83 -7.00
CA ASN A 30 -10.50 -5.07 -7.48
C ASN A 30 -9.38 -5.98 -7.99
N PHE A 31 -9.21 -7.13 -7.36
CA PHE A 31 -8.16 -8.11 -7.68
C PHE A 31 -8.64 -9.23 -8.62
N ASP A 32 -9.90 -9.20 -9.06
CA ASP A 32 -10.39 -10.16 -10.04
C ASP A 32 -9.78 -9.87 -11.42
N GLU A 33 -9.01 -10.82 -11.93
CA GLU A 33 -8.35 -10.69 -13.23
C GLU A 33 -9.36 -10.62 -14.38
N ALA A 34 -10.57 -11.16 -14.20
CA ALA A 34 -11.61 -11.15 -15.23
C ALA A 34 -12.13 -9.74 -15.55
N VAL A 35 -11.98 -8.78 -14.62
CA VAL A 35 -12.41 -7.38 -14.82
C VAL A 35 -11.26 -6.44 -15.16
N ARG A 36 -10.08 -6.99 -15.49
CA ARG A 36 -8.90 -6.18 -15.74
C ARG A 36 -9.04 -5.46 -17.08
N GLU A 37 -8.98 -4.14 -17.05
CA GLU A 37 -9.12 -3.29 -18.24
C GLU A 37 -7.86 -2.46 -18.49
N THR A 38 -7.60 -2.14 -19.77
CA THR A 38 -6.59 -1.17 -20.16
C THR A 38 -7.27 0.17 -20.39
N ILE A 39 -6.87 1.19 -19.62
CA ILE A 39 -7.39 2.55 -19.75
C ILE A 39 -6.29 3.41 -20.40
N SER A 40 -6.67 4.21 -21.41
CA SER A 40 -5.79 5.18 -22.06
C SER A 40 -6.36 6.59 -21.90
N GLY A 41 -5.52 7.55 -21.54
CA GLY A 41 -5.94 8.92 -21.26
C GLY A 41 -4.75 9.84 -20.99
N VAL A 42 -5.04 11.06 -20.56
CA VAL A 42 -4.03 12.06 -20.21
C VAL A 42 -4.00 12.22 -18.70
N VAL A 43 -2.86 11.96 -18.06
CA VAL A 43 -2.71 12.19 -16.62
C VAL A 43 -2.75 13.69 -16.35
N THR A 44 -3.70 14.14 -15.55
CA THR A 44 -3.92 15.55 -15.24
C THR A 44 -3.40 15.93 -13.86
N TYR A 45 -3.28 14.98 -12.94
CA TYR A 45 -2.77 15.23 -11.59
C TYR A 45 -2.01 14.04 -10.99
N TRP A 46 -1.06 14.36 -10.11
CA TRP A 46 -0.29 13.41 -9.32
C TRP A 46 -0.37 13.78 -7.84
N SER A 47 -0.84 12.85 -7.01
CA SER A 47 -0.78 12.95 -5.56
C SER A 47 0.32 12.04 -5.02
N PHE A 48 1.46 12.62 -4.67
CA PHE A 48 2.55 11.88 -4.04
C PHE A 48 2.36 11.82 -2.52
N SER A 49 1.65 10.79 -2.07
CA SER A 49 1.46 10.48 -0.65
C SER A 49 2.12 9.15 -0.31
N ASN A 50 2.79 9.06 0.84
CA ASN A 50 3.36 7.83 1.37
C ASN A 50 2.35 7.18 2.33
N PRO A 51 1.96 5.89 2.17
CA PRO A 51 2.54 4.88 1.27
C PRO A 51 1.85 4.70 -0.08
N HIS A 52 0.78 5.45 -0.36
CA HIS A 52 -0.02 5.29 -1.56
C HIS A 52 -0.15 6.61 -2.32
N SER A 53 0.50 6.65 -3.48
CA SER A 53 0.35 7.75 -4.44
C SER A 53 -0.78 7.44 -5.41
N PHE A 54 -1.45 8.49 -5.88
CA PHE A 54 -2.59 8.39 -6.79
C PHE A 54 -2.41 9.31 -7.99
N ILE A 55 -3.12 9.01 -9.08
CA ILE A 55 -3.21 9.84 -10.27
C ILE A 55 -4.67 10.08 -10.62
N ASP A 56 -4.94 11.26 -11.16
CA ASP A 56 -6.19 11.54 -11.87
C ASP A 56 -5.87 11.62 -13.36
N MET A 57 -6.77 11.08 -14.19
CA MET A 57 -6.56 10.96 -15.63
C MET A 57 -7.87 11.27 -16.37
N ASP A 58 -7.75 12.10 -17.40
CA ASP A 58 -8.83 12.39 -18.32
C ASP A 58 -8.91 11.28 -19.37
N VAL A 59 -10.08 10.64 -19.48
CA VAL A 59 -10.37 9.56 -20.43
C VAL A 59 -11.44 10.02 -21.41
N THR A 60 -11.12 9.95 -22.70
CA THR A 60 -12.08 10.28 -23.76
C THR A 60 -12.93 9.05 -24.10
N ALA A 61 -14.25 9.19 -23.94
CA ALA A 61 -15.22 8.17 -24.31
C ALA A 61 -15.49 8.15 -25.83
N ALA A 62 -16.16 7.10 -26.31
CA ALA A 62 -16.46 6.91 -27.72
C ALA A 62 -17.36 8.01 -28.32
N ASP A 63 -18.17 8.67 -27.48
CA ASP A 63 -19.03 9.80 -27.88
C ASP A 63 -18.32 11.16 -27.85
N GLY A 64 -17.03 11.18 -27.53
CA GLY A 64 -16.20 12.37 -27.44
C GLY A 64 -16.29 13.13 -26.11
N SER A 65 -17.08 12.64 -25.15
CA SER A 65 -17.05 13.18 -23.79
C SER A 65 -15.72 12.85 -23.08
N VAL A 66 -15.32 13.71 -22.14
CA VAL A 66 -14.12 13.53 -21.31
C VAL A 66 -14.56 13.46 -19.85
N ASN A 67 -14.10 12.44 -19.14
CA ASN A 67 -14.18 12.34 -17.68
C ASN A 67 -12.79 12.33 -17.09
#